data_AF-A0A6N7GKY0-F1
#
_entry.id   AF-A0A6N7GKY0-F1
#
_cell.length_a   1.000
_cell.length_b   1.000
_cell.length_c   1.000
_cell.angle_alpha   90.00
_cell.angle_beta   90.00
_cell.angle_gamma   90.00
#
_symmetry.space_group_name_H-M   'P 1'
#
loop_
_entity.id
_entity.type
_entity.pdbx_description
1 polymer ?
#
loop_
_entity_poly.entity_id
_entity_poly.type
_entity_poly.pdbx_seq_one_letter_code
_entity_poly.pdbx_strand_id
1 'polypeptide(L)' 'MTLLIAFAATVLVGDLIAVGICAVVEQFSKQISLLLFLLLFVGVIPLAWKLAVRITEPTGAAGSSK' A
#
# COMPACT_ATOMS: atom_id res chain seq x y z
N MET A 1 17.96 -1.17 -4.82
CA MET A 1 17.02 -2.20 -5.31
C MET A 1 16.08 -2.70 -4.22
N THR A 2 16.54 -2.91 -2.98
CA THR A 2 15.70 -3.33 -1.84
C THR A 2 14.46 -2.45 -1.61
N LEU A 3 14.59 -1.13 -1.71
CA LEU A 3 13.45 -0.19 -1.59
C LEU A 3 12.35 -0.46 -2.61
N LEU A 4 12.71 -0.64 -3.88
CA LEU A 4 11.74 -0.91 -4.95
C LEU A 4 11.08 -2.28 -4.78
N ILE A 5 11.81 -3.28 -4.27
CA ILE A 5 11.25 -4.61 -3.95
C ILE A 5 10.26 -4.49 -2.79
N ALA A 6 10.61 -3.81 -1.71
CA ALA A 6 9.73 -3.57 -0.57
C ALA A 6 8.47 -2.79 -0.98
N PHE A 7 8.63 -1.79 -1.85
CA PHE A 7 7.52 -1.04 -2.42
C PHE A 7 6.60 -1.94 -3.25
N ALA A 8 7.13 -2.67 -4.23
CA ALA A 8 6.35 -3.55 -5.09
C ALA A 8 5.61 -4.63 -4.28
N ALA A 9 6.28 -5.25 -3.30
CA ALA A 9 5.65 -6.22 -2.42
C ALA A 9 4.50 -5.61 -1.61
N THR A 10 4.68 -4.39 -1.09
CA THR A 10 3.65 -3.70 -0.30
C THR A 10 2.47 -3.29 -1.17
N VAL A 11 2.72 -2.83 -2.40
CA VAL A 11 1.65 -2.52 -3.38
C VAL A 11 0.84 -3.77 -3.72
N LEU A 12 1.51 -4.89 -4.02
CA LEU A 12 0.82 -6.16 -4.34
C LEU A 12 -0.10 -6.63 -3.21
N VAL A 13 0.36 -6.52 -1.95
CA VAL A 13 -0.46 -6.85 -0.79
C VAL A 13 -1.63 -5.87 -0.64
N GLY A 14 -1.38 -4.57 -0.84
CA GLY A 14 -2.42 -3.54 -0.82
C GLY A 14 -3.51 -3.77 -1.87
N ASP A 15 -3.12 -4.12 -3.09
CA ASP A 15 -4.06 -4.41 -4.19
C ASP A 15 -4.88 -5.67 -3.92
N LEU A 16 -4.29 -6.73 -3.35
CA LEU A 16 -5.03 -7.92 -2.92
C LEU A 16 -6.11 -7.59 -1.89
N ILE A 17 -5.76 -6.75 -0.91
CA ILE A 17 -6.72 -6.27 0.11
C ILE A 17 -7.81 -5.42 -0.56
N ALA A 18 -7.43 -4.52 -1.48
CA ALA A 18 -8.37 -3.67 -2.18
C ALA A 18 -9.39 -4.48 -3.00
N VAL A 19 -8.93 -5.48 -3.75
CA VAL A 19 -9.79 -6.40 -4.51
C VAL A 19 -10.73 -7.17 -3.57
N GLY A 20 -10.22 -7.67 -2.43
CA GLY A 20 -11.04 -8.36 -1.43
C GLY A 20 -12.15 -7.48 -0.86
N ILE A 21 -11.83 -6.23 -0.50
CA ILE A 21 -12.81 -5.25 -0.03
C ILE A 21 -13.85 -4.96 -1.12
N CYS A 22 -13.41 -4.74 -2.35
CA CYS A 22 -14.32 -4.40 -3.45
C CYS A 22 -15.25 -5.58 -3.80
N ALA A 23 -14.77 -6.82 -3.72
CA ALA A 23 -15.58 -8.02 -3.93
C ALA A 23 -16.70 -8.15 -2.89
N VAL A 24 -16.43 -7.79 -1.63
CA VAL A 24 -17.46 -7.77 -0.58
C VAL A 24 -18.45 -6.63 -0.81
N VAL A 25 -17.96 -5.42 -1.13
CA VAL A 25 -18.81 -4.24 -1.37
C VAL A 25 -19.68 -4.40 -2.61
N GLU A 26 -19.20 -5.11 -3.63
CA GLU A 26 -19.94 -5.35 -4.86
C GLU A 26 -21.24 -6.14 -4.62
N GLN A 27 -21.32 -6.92 -3.55
CA GLN A 27 -22.56 -7.59 -3.13
C GLN A 27 -23.67 -6.60 -2.73
N PHE A 28 -23.32 -5.37 -2.36
CA PHE A 28 -24.25 -4.34 -1.94
C PHE A 28 -24.47 -3.29 -3.03
N SER A 29 -23.40 -2.82 -3.70
CA SER A 29 -23.50 -1.82 -4.77
C SER A 29 -22.28 -1.82 -5.68
N LYS A 30 -22.51 -2.08 -6.97
CA LYS A 30 -21.47 -2.07 -8.01
C LYS A 30 -20.85 -0.69 -8.23
N GLN A 31 -21.66 0.37 -8.16
CA GLN A 31 -21.17 1.75 -8.32
C GLN A 31 -20.25 2.17 -7.17
N ILE A 32 -20.62 1.82 -5.94
CA ILE A 32 -19.80 2.13 -4.76
C ILE A 32 -18.50 1.33 -4.80
N SER A 33 -18.55 0.05 -5.19
CA SER A 33 -17.36 -0.80 -5.33
C SER A 33 -16.30 -0.17 -6.26
N LEU A 34 -16.71 0.36 -7.42
CA LEU A 34 -15.77 0.98 -8.37
C LEU A 34 -15.11 2.25 -7.83
N LEU A 35 -15.87 3.10 -7.13
CA LEU A 35 -15.32 4.30 -6.48
C LEU A 35 -14.36 3.94 -5.34
N LEU A 36 -14.72 2.92 -4.54
CA LEU A 36 -13.89 2.42 -3.46
C LEU A 36 -12.59 1.81 -3.98
N PHE A 37 -12.66 1.03 -5.07
CA PHE A 37 -11.49 0.46 -5.73
C PHE A 37 -10.51 1.56 -6.15
N LEU A 38 -11.01 2.61 -6.79
CA LEU A 38 -10.18 3.70 -7.27
C LEU A 38 -9.52 4.48 -6.12
N LEU A 39 -10.26 4.70 -5.03
CA LEU A 39 -9.75 5.36 -3.83
C LEU A 39 -8.69 4.51 -3.13
N LEU A 40 -8.93 3.20 -3.01
CA LEU A 40 -7.97 2.24 -2.45
C LEU A 40 -6.71 2.15 -3.33
N PHE A 41 -6.86 2.06 -4.64
CA PHE A 41 -5.75 1.99 -5.59
C PHE A 41 -4.85 3.24 -5.50
N VAL A 42 -5.44 4.44 -5.54
CA VAL A 42 -4.66 5.68 -5.40
C VAL A 42 -4.07 5.82 -4.01
N GLY A 43 -4.76 5.35 -2.96
CA GLY A 43 -4.30 5.39 -1.57
C GLY A 43 -3.17 4.40 -1.25
N VAL A 44 -3.13 3.24 -1.93
CA VAL A 44 -2.10 2.21 -1.75
C VAL A 44 -0.72 2.74 -2.15
N ILE A 45 -0.61 3.55 -3.20
CA ILE A 45 0.68 4.10 -3.68
C ILE A 45 1.42 4.91 -2.59
N PRO A 46 0.86 5.98 -2.00
CA PRO A 46 1.56 6.75 -0.97
C PRO A 46 1.75 5.95 0.33
N LEU A 47 0.86 5.00 0.65
CA LEU A 47 0.99 4.15 1.83
C LEU A 47 2.16 3.16 1.67
N ALA A 48 2.20 2.47 0.54
CA ALA A 48 3.28 1.54 0.19
C ALA A 48 4.62 2.24 0.09
N TRP A 49 4.66 3.48 -0.44
CA TRP A 49 5.86 4.30 -0.45
C TRP A 49 6.39 4.57 0.95
N LYS A 50 5.52 5.05 1.87
CA LYS A 50 5.90 5.31 3.25
C LYS A 50 6.40 4.04 3.95
N LEU A 51 5.72 2.92 3.76
CA LEU A 51 6.11 1.63 4.35
C LEU A 51 7.45 1.14 3.79
N ALA A 52 7.64 1.18 2.47
CA ALA A 52 8.88 0.76 1.84
C ALA A 52 10.08 1.58 2.31
N VAL A 53 9.92 2.90 2.44
CA VAL A 53 10.95 3.78 3.01
C VAL A 53 11.24 3.38 4.46
N ARG A 54 10.23 3.21 5.31
CA ARG A 54 10.42 2.80 6.72
C ARG A 54 11.08 1.44 6.89
N ILE A 55 10.78 0.48 6.01
CA ILE A 55 11.36 -0.87 6.04
C ILE A 55 12.81 -0.86 5.57
N THR A 56 13.15 0.02 4.63
CA THR A 56 14.48 0.04 3.99
C THR A 56 15.39 1.15 4.50
N GLU A 57 14.90 2.02 5.37
CA GLU A 57 15.71 2.93 6.17
C GLU A 57 16.72 2.11 6.99
N PRO A 58 18.03 2.33 6.79
CA PRO A 58 19.04 1.66 7.60
C PRO A 58 18.90 2.14 9.05
N THR A 59 18.62 1.20 9.96
CA THR A 59 18.52 1.43 11.41
C THR A 59 19.72 2.19 12.01
N GLY A 60 20.86 2.27 11.29
CA GLY A 60 22.06 3.00 11.69
C GLY A 60 22.06 4.53 11.50
N ALA A 61 21.10 5.15 10.79
CA ALA A 61 21.09 6.60 10.62
C ALA A 61 20.46 7.37 11.79
N ALA A 62 19.73 6.69 12.67
CA ALA A 62 19.08 7.28 13.84
C ALA A 62 19.94 7.22 15.14
N GLY A 63 21.20 6.78 15.04
CA GLY A 63 22.08 6.50 16.18
C GLY A 63 23.42 7.24 16.19
N SER A 64 23.60 8.29 15.38
CA SER A 64 24.82 9.10 15.42
C SER A 64 24.54 10.58 15.24
N SER A 65 23.91 11.19 16.25
CA SER A 65 24.28 12.55 16.62
C SER A 65 24.61 12.52 18.12
N LYS A 66 25.92 12.51 18.40
CA LYS A 66 26.44 13.15 19.61
C LYS A 66 26.14 14.64 19.55
#